data_AF-A0A6I2UU41-F1
#
_entry.id   AF-A0A6I2UU41-F1
#
_cell.length_a   1.000
_cell.length_b   1.000
_cell.length_c   1.000
_cell.angle_alpha   90.00
_cell.angle_beta   90.00
_cell.angle_gamma   90.00
#
_symmetry.space_group_name_H-M   'P 1'
#
loop_
_entity.id
_entity.type
_entity.pdbx_description
1 polymer ?
#
loop_
_entity_poly.entity_id
_entity_poly.type
_entity_poly.pdbx_seq_one_letter_code
_entity_poly.pdbx_strand_id
1 'polypeptide(L)'
;MDDYTWKRKLQQRRIRQRRRFGLFFLLLSALIAATVWYFFFYVRTPEYTLKQLTIAVEQRDADAVRRYVNLDVLSSQIYDDLTVDLFAYDSTLTPATRVMFEKFYITIKPQLAGGLEQAALNRVETGVWGLPDGTDILKGRQLGIDFERFIERSQLRNTTWIRIGAIHHEGTSATADIEIVEDYTQTPFTLQVGLEQADDGRWQVSCIKNYRQYLDTIAPLQNGDIASYIDATQDIIDRYNSDFSAYQQRFSQLAKTSTGELSAAQRKTLATLIADEVIPSLKKRQQRLDETEVPPGAQYLARQRQQSTETTIKAWQHFLKGLRENRQSEFATAETLHKQELAIDLRIQDIIRHTAISRNIPNLP
;
A
#
# COMPACT_ATOMS: atom_id res chain seq x y z
N MET A 1 -73.64 -11.06 49.38
CA MET A 1 -72.47 -10.68 48.56
C MET A 1 -73.02 -10.25 47.21
N ASP A 2 -73.11 -8.94 46.95
CA ASP A 2 -73.91 -8.38 45.85
C ASP A 2 -73.37 -8.74 44.47
N ASP A 3 -74.22 -9.36 43.64
CA ASP A 3 -73.97 -9.77 42.25
C ASP A 3 -73.47 -8.59 41.38
N TYR A 4 -73.87 -7.36 41.73
CA TYR A 4 -73.45 -6.12 41.09
C TYR A 4 -71.95 -5.80 41.31
N THR A 5 -71.43 -6.06 42.51
CA THR A 5 -70.01 -5.80 42.86
C THR A 5 -69.07 -6.82 42.21
N TRP A 6 -69.53 -8.07 42.07
CA TRP A 6 -68.81 -9.14 41.40
C TRP A 6 -68.71 -8.90 39.88
N LYS A 7 -69.83 -8.51 39.24
CA LYS A 7 -69.85 -8.11 37.82
C LYS A 7 -68.95 -6.90 37.54
N ARG A 8 -68.93 -5.88 38.42
CA ARG A 8 -68.01 -4.73 38.30
C ARG A 8 -66.54 -5.14 38.43
N LYS A 9 -66.18 -6.01 39.37
CA LYS A 9 -64.79 -6.52 39.52
C LYS A 9 -64.34 -7.34 38.30
N LEU A 10 -65.22 -8.14 37.72
CA LEU A 10 -64.95 -8.91 36.49
C LEU A 10 -64.81 -8.01 35.25
N GLN A 11 -65.67 -7.00 35.11
CA GLN A 11 -65.54 -6.00 34.05
C GLN A 11 -64.25 -5.19 34.19
N GLN A 12 -63.88 -4.75 35.39
CA GLN A 12 -62.62 -4.04 35.64
C GLN A 12 -61.39 -4.91 35.35
N ARG A 13 -61.43 -6.22 35.66
CA ARG A 13 -60.37 -7.17 35.29
C ARG A 13 -60.25 -7.37 33.78
N ARG A 14 -61.38 -7.51 33.07
CA ARG A 14 -61.39 -7.62 31.60
C ARG A 14 -60.91 -6.35 30.92
N ILE A 15 -61.25 -5.17 31.44
CA ILE A 15 -60.78 -3.87 30.92
C ILE A 15 -59.28 -3.68 31.20
N ARG A 16 -58.78 -4.04 32.39
CA ARG A 16 -57.34 -4.03 32.69
C ARG A 16 -56.56 -5.03 31.84
N GLN A 17 -57.08 -6.24 31.65
CA GLN A 17 -56.46 -7.24 30.76
C GLN A 17 -56.48 -6.77 29.30
N ARG A 18 -57.61 -6.27 28.78
CA ARG A 18 -57.67 -5.70 27.42
C ARG A 18 -56.75 -4.50 27.23
N ARG A 19 -56.60 -3.63 28.23
CA ARG A 19 -55.61 -2.53 28.20
C ARG A 19 -54.18 -3.03 28.24
N ARG A 20 -53.86 -4.05 29.05
CA ARG A 20 -52.52 -4.68 29.08
C ARG A 20 -52.19 -5.42 27.78
N PHE A 21 -53.13 -6.16 27.22
CA PHE A 21 -53.00 -6.79 25.91
C PHE A 21 -52.87 -5.73 24.80
N GLY A 22 -53.68 -4.68 24.84
CA GLY A 22 -53.58 -3.55 23.90
C GLY A 22 -52.20 -2.86 23.97
N LEU A 23 -51.70 -2.59 25.17
CA LEU A 23 -50.34 -2.04 25.37
C LEU A 23 -49.24 -2.99 24.88
N PHE A 24 -49.39 -4.30 25.11
CA PHE A 24 -48.46 -5.31 24.62
C PHE A 24 -48.43 -5.38 23.09
N PHE A 25 -49.60 -5.41 22.44
CA PHE A 25 -49.68 -5.38 20.97
C PHE A 25 -49.13 -4.08 20.38
N LEU A 26 -49.33 -2.94 21.06
CA LEU A 26 -48.80 -1.66 20.63
C LEU A 26 -47.27 -1.64 20.72
N LEU A 27 -46.69 -2.12 21.83
CA LEU A 27 -45.23 -2.30 21.97
C LEU A 27 -44.66 -3.26 20.92
N LEU A 28 -45.32 -4.39 20.67
CA LEU A 28 -44.90 -5.34 19.64
C LEU A 28 -44.95 -4.72 18.24
N SER A 29 -46.01 -3.98 17.91
CA SER A 29 -46.12 -3.27 16.64
C SER A 29 -45.05 -2.18 16.48
N ALA A 30 -44.72 -1.46 17.55
CA ALA A 30 -43.64 -0.46 17.55
C ALA A 30 -42.28 -1.12 17.36
N LEU A 31 -42.04 -2.28 17.98
CA LEU A 31 -40.82 -3.06 17.78
C LEU A 31 -40.69 -3.55 16.33
N ILE A 32 -41.78 -4.08 15.77
CA ILE A 32 -41.81 -4.54 14.37
C ILE A 32 -41.59 -3.35 13.42
N ALA A 33 -42.28 -2.23 13.65
CA ALA A 33 -42.11 -1.02 12.84
C ALA A 33 -40.68 -0.47 12.92
N ALA A 34 -40.06 -0.45 14.11
CA ALA A 34 -38.67 -0.06 14.29
C ALA A 34 -37.71 -1.03 13.58
N THR A 35 -38.00 -2.33 13.63
CA THR A 35 -37.21 -3.37 12.94
C THR A 35 -37.32 -3.23 11.43
N VAL A 36 -38.54 -3.09 10.90
CA VAL A 36 -38.79 -2.84 9.47
C VAL A 36 -38.12 -1.55 9.03
N TRP A 37 -38.27 -0.47 9.80
CA TRP A 37 -37.62 0.80 9.51
C TRP A 37 -36.10 0.67 9.46
N TYR A 38 -35.52 0.00 10.45
CA TYR A 38 -34.09 -0.27 10.50
C TYR A 38 -33.61 -1.05 9.28
N PHE A 39 -34.20 -2.21 8.99
CA PHE A 39 -33.75 -3.10 7.91
C PHE A 39 -34.09 -2.62 6.49
N PHE A 40 -35.23 -1.92 6.30
CA PHE A 40 -35.66 -1.49 4.97
C PHE A 40 -35.27 -0.06 4.61
N PHE A 41 -35.06 0.82 5.58
CA PHE A 41 -34.73 2.22 5.31
C PHE A 41 -33.33 2.58 5.79
N TYR A 42 -33.01 2.39 7.08
CA TYR A 42 -31.72 2.83 7.61
C TYR A 42 -30.53 2.05 7.04
N VAL A 43 -30.62 0.72 6.96
CA VAL A 43 -29.58 -0.15 6.38
C VAL A 43 -29.34 0.13 4.89
N ARG A 44 -30.30 0.76 4.19
CA ARG A 44 -30.24 1.09 2.76
C ARG A 44 -29.82 2.55 2.50
N THR A 45 -28.94 3.07 3.34
CA THR A 45 -28.38 4.42 3.19
C THR A 45 -26.88 4.39 2.95
N PRO A 46 -26.32 5.37 2.22
CA PRO A 46 -24.89 5.53 2.10
C PRO A 46 -24.23 5.83 3.46
N GLU A 47 -24.90 6.56 4.37
CA GLU A 47 -24.44 6.80 5.75
C GLU A 47 -24.20 5.50 6.51
N TYR A 48 -25.17 4.58 6.45
CA TYR A 48 -25.05 3.29 7.10
C TYR A 48 -23.89 2.49 6.52
N THR A 49 -23.74 2.51 5.19
CA THR A 49 -22.68 1.79 4.48
C THR A 49 -21.30 2.26 4.90
N LEU A 50 -21.05 3.57 4.95
CA LEU A 50 -19.76 4.11 5.38
C LEU A 50 -19.48 3.85 6.86
N LYS A 51 -20.52 3.91 7.71
CA LYS A 51 -20.40 3.53 9.12
C LYS A 51 -20.03 2.07 9.27
N GLN A 52 -20.69 1.16 8.56
CA GLN A 52 -20.37 -0.27 8.60
C GLN A 52 -18.99 -0.56 8.01
N LEU A 53 -18.58 0.16 6.97
CA LEU A 53 -17.23 0.05 6.42
C LEU A 53 -16.17 0.43 7.46
N THR A 54 -16.39 1.51 8.21
CA THR A 54 -15.50 1.93 9.31
C THR A 54 -15.40 0.82 10.37
N ILE A 55 -16.54 0.29 10.80
CA ILE A 55 -16.61 -0.83 11.76
C ILE A 55 -15.89 -2.08 11.21
N ALA A 56 -16.08 -2.41 9.94
CA ALA A 56 -15.46 -3.56 9.29
C ALA A 56 -13.92 -3.45 9.30
N VAL A 57 -13.39 -2.27 8.98
CA VAL A 57 -11.95 -2.00 9.04
C VAL A 57 -11.42 -2.08 10.48
N GLU A 58 -12.11 -1.49 11.46
CA GLU A 58 -11.75 -1.55 12.88
C GLU A 58 -11.75 -2.98 13.43
N GLN A 59 -12.73 -3.79 13.01
CA GLN A 59 -12.88 -5.19 13.41
C GLN A 59 -12.03 -6.16 12.59
N ARG A 60 -11.26 -5.66 11.61
CA ARG A 60 -10.44 -6.46 10.69
C ARG A 60 -11.24 -7.49 9.90
N ASP A 61 -12.50 -7.17 9.58
CA ASP A 61 -13.43 -8.03 8.84
C ASP A 61 -13.38 -7.70 7.33
N ALA A 62 -12.46 -8.36 6.63
CA ALA A 62 -12.31 -8.20 5.18
C ALA A 62 -13.55 -8.64 4.39
N ASP A 63 -14.33 -9.61 4.87
CA ASP A 63 -15.56 -10.05 4.20
C ASP A 63 -16.67 -8.99 4.31
N ALA A 64 -16.75 -8.29 5.44
CA ALA A 64 -17.61 -7.12 5.56
C ALA A 64 -17.13 -5.98 4.66
N VAL A 65 -15.81 -5.74 4.51
CA VAL A 65 -15.28 -4.75 3.56
C VAL A 65 -15.70 -5.07 2.12
N ARG A 66 -15.55 -6.32 1.66
CA ARG A 66 -16.03 -6.78 0.34
C ARG A 66 -17.52 -6.55 0.12
N ARG A 67 -18.32 -6.54 1.20
CA ARG A 67 -19.76 -6.28 1.13
C ARG A 67 -20.10 -4.82 0.89
N TYR A 68 -19.32 -3.89 1.45
CA TYR A 68 -19.57 -2.45 1.41
C TYR A 68 -18.71 -1.68 0.40
N VAL A 69 -17.74 -2.34 -0.22
CA VAL A 69 -16.88 -1.77 -1.26
C VAL A 69 -16.91 -2.68 -2.49
N ASN A 70 -17.22 -2.10 -3.64
CA ASN A 70 -17.03 -2.76 -4.92
C ASN A 70 -15.55 -2.68 -5.31
N LEU A 71 -14.76 -3.61 -4.79
CA LEU A 71 -13.29 -3.61 -4.92
C LEU A 71 -12.82 -3.80 -6.36
N ASP A 72 -13.56 -4.55 -7.17
CA ASP A 72 -13.25 -4.75 -8.59
C ASP A 72 -13.31 -3.41 -9.35
N VAL A 73 -14.43 -2.69 -9.23
CA VAL A 73 -14.59 -1.38 -9.88
C VAL A 73 -13.62 -0.35 -9.31
N LEU A 74 -13.49 -0.28 -7.98
CA LEU A 74 -12.64 0.70 -7.32
C LEU A 74 -11.15 0.50 -7.65
N SER A 75 -10.64 -0.73 -7.57
CA SER A 75 -9.23 -1.04 -7.86
C SER A 75 -8.89 -0.84 -9.34
N SER A 76 -9.83 -1.19 -10.23
CA SER A 76 -9.74 -0.93 -11.67
C SER A 76 -9.63 0.56 -11.99
N GLN A 77 -10.42 1.41 -11.30
CA GLN A 77 -10.35 2.85 -11.48
C GLN A 77 -9.08 3.46 -10.88
N ILE A 78 -8.69 3.05 -9.67
CA ILE A 78 -7.42 3.47 -9.05
C ILE A 78 -6.24 3.13 -9.96
N TYR A 79 -6.28 1.95 -10.60
CA TYR A 79 -5.28 1.55 -11.58
C TYR A 79 -5.23 2.50 -12.79
N ASP A 80 -6.38 2.81 -13.40
CA ASP A 80 -6.44 3.74 -14.52
C ASP A 80 -5.89 5.11 -14.11
N ASP A 81 -6.21 5.56 -12.90
CA ASP A 81 -5.68 6.82 -12.40
C ASP A 81 -4.16 6.78 -12.19
N LEU A 82 -3.63 5.74 -11.56
CA LEU A 82 -2.18 5.62 -11.35
C LEU A 82 -1.40 5.49 -12.66
N THR A 83 -1.95 4.80 -13.65
CA THR A 83 -1.24 4.57 -14.92
C THR A 83 -1.13 5.81 -15.78
N VAL A 84 -2.15 6.66 -15.84
CA VAL A 84 -2.05 7.96 -16.54
C VAL A 84 -0.92 8.82 -15.95
N ASP A 85 -0.69 8.77 -14.64
CA ASP A 85 0.44 9.45 -13.97
C ASP A 85 1.78 8.83 -14.39
N LEU A 86 1.85 7.50 -14.49
CA LEU A 86 3.02 6.78 -15.01
C LEU A 86 3.39 7.17 -16.46
N PHE A 87 2.42 7.55 -17.30
CA PHE A 87 2.62 7.93 -18.71
C PHE A 87 2.91 9.42 -18.94
N ALA A 88 2.57 10.30 -18.01
CA ALA A 88 2.64 11.74 -18.20
C ALA A 88 4.07 12.28 -18.37
N TYR A 89 5.10 11.47 -18.05
CA TYR A 89 6.42 11.99 -17.74
C TYR A 89 7.55 11.61 -18.70
N ASP A 90 7.35 10.73 -19.68
CA ASP A 90 8.43 10.34 -20.59
C ASP A 90 8.29 10.98 -21.99
N SER A 91 8.75 12.24 -22.09
CA SER A 91 8.86 12.98 -23.35
C SER A 91 9.89 12.40 -24.34
N THR A 92 10.63 11.36 -23.93
CA THR A 92 11.64 10.70 -24.77
C THR A 92 11.09 9.47 -25.52
N LEU A 93 9.84 9.07 -25.26
CA LEU A 93 9.23 7.91 -25.92
C LEU A 93 8.76 8.26 -27.34
N THR A 94 9.17 7.43 -28.31
CA THR A 94 8.62 7.50 -29.66
C THR A 94 7.12 7.14 -29.65
N PRO A 95 6.32 7.64 -30.61
CA PRO A 95 4.88 7.31 -30.69
C PRO A 95 4.60 5.80 -30.71
N ALA A 96 5.43 5.02 -31.40
CA ALA A 96 5.29 3.56 -31.45
C ALA A 96 5.56 2.89 -30.10
N THR A 97 6.53 3.40 -29.34
CA THR A 97 6.86 2.90 -28.01
C THR A 97 5.76 3.25 -27.00
N ARG A 98 5.20 4.46 -27.11
CA ARG A 98 4.05 4.89 -26.31
C ARG A 98 2.85 3.95 -26.48
N VAL A 99 2.46 3.65 -27.72
CA VAL A 99 1.35 2.72 -28.01
C VAL A 99 1.64 1.30 -27.50
N MET A 100 2.90 0.84 -27.59
CA MET A 100 3.29 -0.46 -27.04
C MET A 100 3.10 -0.51 -25.52
N PHE A 101 3.54 0.53 -24.80
CA PHE A 101 3.33 0.63 -23.37
C PHE A 101 1.84 0.73 -23.03
N GLU A 102 1.07 1.61 -23.67
CA GLU A 102 -0.38 1.73 -23.45
C GLU A 102 -1.09 0.36 -23.57
N LYS A 103 -0.79 -0.42 -24.61
CA LYS A 103 -1.32 -1.80 -24.78
C LYS A 103 -0.87 -2.75 -23.67
N PHE A 104 0.39 -2.64 -23.25
CA PHE A 104 0.93 -3.46 -22.16
C PHE A 104 0.22 -3.17 -20.83
N TYR A 105 0.01 -1.89 -20.48
CA TYR A 105 -0.71 -1.49 -19.26
C TYR A 105 -2.18 -1.90 -19.29
N ILE A 106 -2.85 -1.91 -20.45
CA ILE A 106 -4.19 -2.51 -20.55
C ILE A 106 -4.15 -4.02 -20.26
N THR A 107 -3.13 -4.72 -20.77
CA THR A 107 -3.00 -6.18 -20.65
C THR A 107 -2.80 -6.65 -19.20
N ILE A 108 -2.06 -5.88 -18.41
CA ILE A 108 -1.72 -6.21 -17.01
C ILE A 108 -2.72 -5.66 -15.99
N LYS A 109 -3.70 -4.85 -16.43
CA LYS A 109 -4.68 -4.19 -15.55
C LYS A 109 -5.36 -5.18 -14.60
N PRO A 110 -5.85 -6.36 -15.04
CA PRO A 110 -6.49 -7.31 -14.14
C PRO A 110 -5.57 -7.78 -13.00
N GLN A 111 -4.28 -8.00 -13.29
CA GLN A 111 -3.31 -8.46 -12.31
C GLN A 111 -3.00 -7.36 -11.27
N LEU A 112 -2.84 -6.11 -11.72
CA LEU A 112 -2.51 -4.99 -10.84
C LEU A 112 -3.72 -4.53 -10.01
N ALA A 113 -4.91 -4.48 -10.61
CA ALA A 113 -6.16 -4.21 -9.90
C ALA A 113 -6.47 -5.31 -8.86
N GLY A 114 -6.36 -6.58 -9.25
CA GLY A 114 -6.52 -7.70 -8.31
C GLY A 114 -5.46 -7.69 -7.20
N GLY A 115 -4.22 -7.32 -7.51
CA GLY A 115 -3.18 -7.12 -6.50
C GLY A 115 -3.49 -6.01 -5.51
N LEU A 116 -4.07 -4.88 -5.98
CA LEU A 116 -4.53 -3.78 -5.11
C LEU A 116 -5.64 -4.25 -4.18
N GLU A 117 -6.62 -4.99 -4.70
CA GLU A 117 -7.69 -5.58 -3.90
C GLU A 117 -7.11 -6.48 -2.78
N GLN A 118 -6.24 -7.42 -3.15
CA GLN A 118 -5.60 -8.32 -2.19
C GLN A 118 -4.78 -7.57 -1.15
N ALA A 119 -4.00 -6.57 -1.56
CA ALA A 119 -3.20 -5.75 -0.65
C ALA A 119 -4.09 -4.97 0.34
N ALA A 120 -5.19 -4.40 -0.12
CA ALA A 120 -6.14 -3.67 0.73
C ALA A 120 -6.82 -4.61 1.75
N LEU A 121 -7.25 -5.79 1.31
CA LEU A 121 -7.89 -6.78 2.19
C LEU A 121 -6.92 -7.36 3.21
N ASN A 122 -5.71 -7.75 2.77
CA ASN A 122 -4.65 -8.19 3.68
C ASN A 122 -4.30 -7.11 4.71
N ARG A 123 -4.31 -5.84 4.32
CA ARG A 123 -4.08 -4.71 5.23
C ARG A 123 -5.17 -4.59 6.29
N VAL A 124 -6.44 -4.86 5.93
CA VAL A 124 -7.56 -4.88 6.88
C VAL A 124 -7.40 -6.06 7.85
N GLU A 125 -7.13 -7.26 7.37
CA GLU A 125 -7.04 -8.47 8.20
C GLU A 125 -5.83 -8.45 9.14
N THR A 126 -4.65 -8.11 8.62
CA THR A 126 -3.38 -8.25 9.35
C THR A 126 -2.95 -6.98 10.05
N GLY A 127 -3.40 -5.82 9.57
CA GLY A 127 -2.91 -4.52 10.01
C GLY A 127 -1.64 -4.06 9.28
N VAL A 128 -1.08 -4.85 8.37
CA VAL A 128 0.21 -4.57 7.70
C VAL A 128 0.01 -4.59 6.19
N TRP A 129 0.70 -3.68 5.49
CA TRP A 129 0.79 -3.73 4.04
C TRP A 129 1.74 -4.86 3.64
N GLY A 130 1.18 -5.93 3.08
CA GLY A 130 1.94 -7.02 2.47
C GLY A 130 1.99 -6.88 0.96
N LEU A 131 3.03 -7.45 0.35
CA LEU A 131 2.96 -7.81 -1.06
C LEU A 131 2.03 -9.02 -1.19
N PRO A 132 1.15 -9.07 -2.20
CA PRO A 132 0.27 -10.22 -2.37
C PRO A 132 1.06 -11.51 -2.59
N ASP A 133 0.52 -12.64 -2.13
CA ASP A 133 1.17 -13.94 -2.24
C ASP A 133 1.15 -14.44 -3.68
N GLY A 134 2.27 -15.04 -4.10
CA GLY A 134 2.45 -15.58 -5.45
C GLY A 134 3.76 -15.12 -6.06
N THR A 135 4.46 -16.03 -6.76
CA THR A 135 5.74 -15.74 -7.42
C THR A 135 5.65 -14.72 -8.56
N ASP A 136 4.46 -14.20 -8.86
CA ASP A 136 4.08 -13.88 -10.23
C ASP A 136 2.96 -12.85 -10.40
N ILE A 137 2.71 -11.94 -9.45
CA ILE A 137 1.77 -10.84 -9.74
C ILE A 137 2.26 -10.07 -10.97
N LEU A 138 3.59 -10.01 -11.12
CA LEU A 138 4.34 -9.81 -12.36
C LEU A 138 5.69 -10.52 -12.15
N LYS A 139 6.16 -11.49 -12.96
CA LYS A 139 7.55 -12.00 -12.91
C LYS A 139 8.55 -10.85 -12.76
N GLY A 140 8.99 -10.61 -11.53
CA GLY A 140 9.40 -9.30 -11.01
C GLY A 140 10.27 -8.48 -11.97
N ARG A 141 9.83 -7.26 -12.30
CA ARG A 141 10.53 -6.33 -13.19
C ARG A 141 10.83 -6.76 -14.62
N GLN A 142 10.63 -8.01 -15.03
CA GLN A 142 10.77 -8.43 -16.43
C GLN A 142 9.80 -7.68 -17.35
N LEU A 143 8.70 -7.22 -16.77
CA LEU A 143 7.68 -6.42 -17.42
C LEU A 143 7.77 -4.92 -17.06
N GLY A 144 8.83 -4.49 -16.37
CA GLY A 144 9.09 -3.09 -16.03
C GLY A 144 8.24 -2.50 -14.90
N ILE A 145 7.41 -3.31 -14.22
CA ILE A 145 6.57 -2.83 -13.12
C ILE A 145 6.92 -3.55 -11.83
N ASP A 146 7.20 -2.74 -10.82
CA ASP A 146 7.44 -3.14 -9.44
C ASP A 146 6.19 -2.86 -8.63
N PHE A 147 5.47 -3.91 -8.21
CA PHE A 147 4.20 -3.77 -7.50
C PHE A 147 4.37 -3.01 -6.18
N GLU A 148 5.50 -3.17 -5.49
CA GLU A 148 5.80 -2.43 -4.27
C GLU A 148 5.85 -0.93 -4.54
N ARG A 149 6.52 -0.54 -5.63
CA ARG A 149 6.59 0.86 -6.08
C ARG A 149 5.23 1.37 -6.55
N PHE A 150 4.45 0.53 -7.22
CA PHE A 150 3.10 0.87 -7.68
C PHE A 150 2.18 1.18 -6.49
N ILE A 151 2.22 0.37 -5.43
CA ILE A 151 1.48 0.63 -4.20
C ILE A 151 2.00 1.89 -3.50
N GLU A 152 3.30 2.12 -3.43
CA GLU A 152 3.82 3.35 -2.83
C GLU A 152 3.30 4.60 -3.55
N ARG A 153 3.34 4.59 -4.90
CA ARG A 153 2.83 5.72 -5.71
C ARG A 153 1.33 5.95 -5.56
N SER A 154 0.57 4.93 -5.15
CA SER A 154 -0.86 5.08 -4.85
C SER A 154 -1.13 5.96 -3.63
N GLN A 155 -0.13 6.26 -2.80
CA GLN A 155 -0.29 6.96 -1.54
C GLN A 155 -1.23 6.28 -0.52
N LEU A 156 -1.83 5.12 -0.86
CA LEU A 156 -2.72 4.37 0.03
C LEU A 156 -2.03 3.98 1.34
N ARG A 157 -0.71 3.74 1.31
CA ARG A 157 0.07 3.38 2.49
C ARG A 157 0.33 4.53 3.44
N ASN A 158 0.41 5.72 2.89
CA ASN A 158 0.83 6.94 3.56
C ASN A 158 -0.37 7.86 3.72
N THR A 159 -1.57 7.32 3.80
CA THR A 159 -2.80 8.10 3.95
C THR A 159 -3.52 7.65 5.22
N THR A 160 -3.69 8.58 6.15
CA THR A 160 -4.46 8.37 7.37
C THR A 160 -5.86 8.95 7.21
N TRP A 161 -6.87 8.12 7.50
CA TRP A 161 -8.26 8.57 7.60
C TRP A 161 -8.48 9.41 8.85
N ILE A 162 -9.20 10.53 8.71
CA ILE A 162 -9.55 11.42 9.82
C ILE A 162 -11.03 11.30 10.17
N ARG A 163 -11.92 11.58 9.21
CA ARG A 163 -13.38 11.50 9.42
C ARG A 163 -14.17 11.48 8.13
N ILE A 164 -15.44 11.10 8.25
CA ILE A 164 -16.45 11.31 7.21
C ILE A 164 -17.02 12.72 7.36
N GLY A 165 -17.04 13.47 6.26
CA GLY A 165 -17.60 14.80 6.11
C GLY A 165 -19.04 14.77 5.62
N ALA A 166 -19.38 15.67 4.70
CA ALA A 166 -20.71 15.75 4.11
C ALA A 166 -20.99 14.54 3.20
N ILE A 167 -22.26 14.12 3.15
CA ILE A 167 -22.72 13.09 2.23
C ILE A 167 -23.85 13.70 1.40
N HIS A 168 -23.64 13.75 0.10
CA HIS A 168 -24.56 14.30 -0.89
C HIS A 168 -25.25 13.17 -1.63
N HIS A 169 -26.58 13.13 -1.56
CA HIS A 169 -27.40 12.08 -2.17
C HIS A 169 -27.95 12.56 -3.51
N GLU A 170 -27.82 11.70 -4.52
CA GLU A 170 -28.29 11.92 -5.89
C GLU A 170 -28.99 10.65 -6.41
N GLY A 171 -30.21 10.42 -5.92
CA GLY A 171 -31.03 9.27 -6.30
C GLY A 171 -30.41 7.95 -5.84
N THR A 172 -29.95 7.14 -6.79
CA THR A 172 -29.26 5.85 -6.54
C THR A 172 -27.75 5.98 -6.43
N SER A 173 -27.23 7.21 -6.48
CA SER A 173 -25.82 7.53 -6.30
C SER A 173 -25.64 8.50 -5.13
N ALA A 174 -24.45 8.51 -4.53
CA ALA A 174 -24.09 9.43 -3.47
C ALA A 174 -22.60 9.78 -3.53
N THR A 175 -22.24 10.95 -3.00
CA THR A 175 -20.84 11.37 -2.85
C THR A 175 -20.59 11.70 -1.40
N ALA A 176 -19.60 11.08 -0.80
CA ALA A 176 -19.16 11.35 0.56
C ALA A 176 -17.79 12.02 0.56
N ASP A 177 -17.67 13.10 1.33
CA ASP A 177 -16.39 13.72 1.62
C ASP A 177 -15.67 12.89 2.69
N ILE A 178 -14.47 12.43 2.40
CA ILE A 178 -13.61 11.70 3.34
C ILE A 178 -12.36 12.56 3.59
N GLU A 179 -12.23 13.06 4.81
CA GLU A 179 -11.07 13.84 5.22
C GLU A 179 -9.92 12.90 5.57
N ILE A 180 -8.78 13.17 4.96
CA ILE A 180 -7.55 12.40 5.12
C ILE A 180 -6.36 13.34 5.35
N VAL A 181 -5.27 12.77 5.82
CA VAL A 181 -3.95 13.41 5.84
C VAL A 181 -2.93 12.48 5.20
N GLU A 182 -2.06 13.01 4.36
CA GLU A 182 -0.89 12.28 3.86
C GLU A 182 0.23 12.30 4.91
N ASP A 183 0.74 11.13 5.27
CA ASP A 183 1.54 10.90 6.47
C ASP A 183 2.95 11.51 6.37
N TYR A 184 3.53 11.63 5.18
CA TYR A 184 4.85 12.22 5.03
C TYR A 184 4.78 13.74 5.07
N THR A 185 4.06 14.35 4.12
CA THR A 185 4.00 15.79 3.95
C THR A 185 3.01 16.46 4.91
N GLN A 186 2.29 15.66 5.71
CA GLN A 186 1.24 16.13 6.64
C GLN A 186 0.18 16.98 5.94
N THR A 187 -0.04 16.71 4.65
CA THR A 187 -0.94 17.50 3.81
C THR A 187 -2.37 17.00 3.96
N PRO A 188 -3.30 17.82 4.46
CA PRO A 188 -4.71 17.45 4.53
C PRO A 188 -5.32 17.44 3.13
N PHE A 189 -6.22 16.50 2.88
CA PHE A 189 -6.97 16.41 1.63
C PHE A 189 -8.39 15.87 1.88
N THR A 190 -9.33 16.23 1.01
CA THR A 190 -10.71 15.69 1.05
C THR A 190 -10.94 14.83 -0.19
N LEU A 191 -11.03 13.52 0.01
CA LEU A 191 -11.41 12.58 -1.05
C LEU A 191 -12.93 12.60 -1.23
N GLN A 192 -13.39 12.69 -2.47
CA GLN A 192 -14.79 12.58 -2.85
C GLN A 192 -15.08 11.13 -3.24
N VAL A 193 -15.59 10.36 -2.29
CA VAL A 193 -15.88 8.94 -2.45
C VAL A 193 -17.28 8.76 -3.01
N GLY A 194 -17.39 8.12 -4.18
CA GLY A 194 -18.67 7.79 -4.79
C GLY A 194 -19.22 6.47 -4.26
N LEU A 195 -20.53 6.46 -3.99
CA LEU A 195 -21.28 5.28 -3.63
C LEU A 195 -22.43 5.08 -4.61
N GLU A 196 -22.72 3.82 -4.91
CA GLU A 196 -23.83 3.41 -5.78
C GLU A 196 -24.72 2.41 -5.05
N GLN A 197 -26.03 2.48 -5.31
CA GLN A 197 -27.00 1.51 -4.84
C GLN A 197 -27.08 0.33 -5.81
N ALA A 198 -26.80 -0.87 -5.30
CA ALA A 198 -26.98 -2.13 -6.01
C ALA A 198 -28.48 -2.49 -6.16
N ASP A 199 -28.80 -3.41 -7.07
CA ASP A 199 -30.18 -3.84 -7.37
C ASP A 199 -30.96 -4.37 -6.15
N ASP A 200 -30.25 -4.90 -5.14
CA ASP A 200 -30.84 -5.38 -3.89
C ASP A 200 -31.05 -4.27 -2.83
N GLY A 201 -30.75 -3.03 -3.19
CA GLY A 201 -30.92 -1.84 -2.37
C GLY A 201 -29.77 -1.54 -1.41
N ARG A 202 -28.71 -2.37 -1.39
CA ARG A 202 -27.49 -2.08 -0.61
C ARG A 202 -26.66 -1.04 -1.32
N TRP A 203 -25.95 -0.22 -0.55
CA TRP A 203 -24.99 0.74 -1.10
C TRP A 203 -23.58 0.18 -1.01
N GLN A 204 -22.75 0.55 -1.98
CA GLN A 204 -21.34 0.19 -2.00
C GLN A 204 -20.50 1.37 -2.46
N VAL A 205 -19.31 1.54 -1.87
CA VAL A 205 -18.29 2.43 -2.42
C VAL A 205 -17.83 1.88 -3.76
N SER A 206 -17.84 2.71 -4.80
CA SER A 206 -17.52 2.33 -6.17
C SER A 206 -16.32 3.09 -6.74
N CYS A 207 -16.08 4.32 -6.29
CA CYS A 207 -15.03 5.16 -6.85
C CYS A 207 -14.50 6.22 -5.88
N ILE A 208 -13.36 6.81 -6.25
CA ILE A 208 -12.86 8.06 -5.66
C ILE A 208 -12.77 9.07 -6.81
N LYS A 209 -13.69 10.04 -6.82
CA LYS A 209 -13.93 10.93 -7.96
C LYS A 209 -12.76 11.87 -8.25
N ASN A 210 -12.06 12.31 -7.22
CA ASN A 210 -10.96 13.28 -7.30
C ASN A 210 -9.60 12.66 -6.91
N TYR A 211 -9.43 11.36 -7.10
CA TYR A 211 -8.18 10.67 -6.74
C TYR A 211 -6.96 11.19 -7.52
N ARG A 212 -7.14 11.53 -8.81
CA ARG A 212 -6.11 12.23 -9.59
C ARG A 212 -5.59 13.47 -8.88
N GLN A 213 -6.50 14.34 -8.45
CA GLN A 213 -6.16 15.61 -7.81
C GLN A 213 -5.37 15.38 -6.51
N TYR A 214 -5.70 14.30 -5.78
CA TYR A 214 -4.93 13.90 -4.62
C TYR A 214 -3.48 13.57 -4.99
N LEU A 215 -3.27 12.71 -5.99
CA LEU A 215 -1.93 12.35 -6.47
C LEU A 215 -1.15 13.57 -6.96
N ASP A 216 -1.77 14.44 -7.76
CA ASP A 216 -1.17 15.65 -8.31
C ASP A 216 -0.79 16.67 -7.21
N THR A 217 -1.49 16.63 -6.06
CA THR A 217 -1.19 17.48 -4.90
C THR A 217 0.03 16.97 -4.13
N ILE A 218 0.12 15.66 -3.91
CA ILE A 218 1.16 15.05 -3.06
C ILE A 218 2.47 14.81 -3.82
N ALA A 219 2.40 14.36 -5.06
CA ALA A 219 3.58 13.93 -5.82
C ALA A 219 4.66 15.02 -5.94
N PRO A 220 4.35 16.31 -6.24
CA PRO A 220 5.37 17.35 -6.30
C PRO A 220 6.07 17.60 -4.97
N LEU A 221 5.34 17.53 -3.85
CA LEU A 221 5.88 17.71 -2.49
C LEU A 221 6.89 16.61 -2.16
N GLN A 222 6.49 15.34 -2.35
CA GLN A 222 7.37 14.20 -2.13
C GLN A 222 8.56 14.21 -3.08
N ASN A 223 8.35 14.51 -4.36
CA ASN A 223 9.43 14.59 -5.34
C ASN A 223 10.45 15.67 -4.98
N GLY A 224 10.03 16.83 -4.45
CA GLY A 224 10.92 17.89 -3.97
C GLY A 224 11.78 17.48 -2.78
N ASP A 225 11.19 16.72 -1.85
CA ASP A 225 11.87 16.15 -0.69
C ASP A 225 12.87 15.07 -1.10
N ILE A 226 12.46 14.14 -1.97
CA ILE A 226 13.33 13.08 -2.53
C ILE A 226 14.53 13.70 -3.25
N ALA A 227 14.26 14.72 -4.06
CA ALA A 227 15.24 15.54 -4.75
C ALA A 227 16.29 16.11 -3.79
N SER A 228 15.83 16.77 -2.73
CA SER A 228 16.71 17.38 -1.71
C SER A 228 17.56 16.33 -0.99
N TYR A 229 16.96 15.17 -0.68
CA TYR A 229 17.69 14.06 -0.05
C TYR A 229 18.74 13.42 -0.97
N ILE A 230 18.45 13.29 -2.27
CA ILE A 230 19.42 12.82 -3.27
C ILE A 230 20.64 13.75 -3.27
N ASP A 231 20.42 15.06 -3.38
CA ASP A 231 21.50 16.05 -3.42
C ASP A 231 22.31 16.02 -2.10
N ALA A 232 21.64 15.96 -0.94
CA ALA A 232 22.29 15.94 0.38
C ALA A 232 23.13 14.68 0.65
N THR A 233 22.86 13.58 -0.08
CA THR A 233 23.55 12.29 0.12
C THR A 233 24.52 11.94 -1.01
N GLN A 234 24.58 12.76 -2.07
CA GLN A 234 25.36 12.50 -3.27
C GLN A 234 26.85 12.25 -2.96
N ASP A 235 27.49 13.14 -2.21
CA ASP A 235 28.92 13.03 -1.87
C ASP A 235 29.24 11.77 -1.03
N ILE A 236 28.31 11.36 -0.18
CA ILE A 236 28.44 10.12 0.61
C ILE A 236 28.42 8.94 -0.36
N ILE A 237 27.40 8.89 -1.23
CA ILE A 237 27.20 7.80 -2.19
C ILE A 237 28.40 7.69 -3.14
N ASP A 238 28.85 8.78 -3.74
CA ASP A 238 29.94 8.79 -4.72
C ASP A 238 31.26 8.30 -4.11
N ARG A 239 31.58 8.78 -2.90
CA ARG A 239 32.79 8.34 -2.19
C ARG A 239 32.78 6.83 -1.95
N TYR A 240 31.70 6.30 -1.38
CA TYR A 240 31.64 4.88 -1.07
C TYR A 240 31.49 4.01 -2.33
N ASN A 241 30.84 4.50 -3.39
CA ASN A 241 30.79 3.79 -4.67
C ASN A 241 32.18 3.65 -5.29
N SER A 242 33.05 4.65 -5.12
CA SER A 242 34.46 4.54 -5.50
C SER A 242 35.18 3.44 -4.72
N ASP A 243 35.02 3.40 -3.39
CA ASP A 243 35.58 2.36 -2.52
C ASP A 243 35.07 0.95 -2.90
N PHE A 244 33.76 0.80 -3.12
CA PHE A 244 33.17 -0.47 -3.51
C PHE A 244 33.62 -0.94 -4.89
N SER A 245 33.84 -0.02 -5.84
CA SER A 245 34.42 -0.34 -7.14
C SER A 245 35.84 -0.92 -6.99
N ALA A 246 36.65 -0.32 -6.11
CA ALA A 246 37.99 -0.85 -5.80
C ALA A 246 37.92 -2.24 -5.13
N TYR A 247 36.98 -2.46 -4.20
CA TYR A 247 36.78 -3.78 -3.60
C TYR A 247 36.31 -4.81 -4.62
N GLN A 248 35.42 -4.46 -5.54
CA GLN A 248 34.94 -5.36 -6.60
C GLN A 248 36.09 -5.79 -7.52
N GLN A 249 36.99 -4.87 -7.88
CA GLN A 249 38.18 -5.17 -8.69
C GLN A 249 39.13 -6.12 -7.94
N ARG A 250 39.43 -5.83 -6.66
CA ARG A 250 40.28 -6.69 -5.82
C ARG A 250 39.67 -8.07 -5.63
N PHE A 251 38.37 -8.14 -5.34
CA PHE A 251 37.62 -9.39 -5.23
C PHE A 251 37.73 -10.21 -6.52
N SER A 252 37.46 -9.58 -7.67
CA SER A 252 37.54 -10.25 -8.98
C SER A 252 38.94 -10.79 -9.27
N GLN A 253 39.99 -10.06 -8.90
CA GLN A 253 41.37 -10.53 -9.06
C GLN A 253 41.66 -11.73 -8.15
N LEU A 254 41.24 -11.68 -6.88
CA LEU A 254 41.43 -12.76 -5.91
C LEU A 254 40.63 -14.02 -6.24
N ALA A 255 39.45 -13.86 -6.83
CA ALA A 255 38.54 -14.94 -7.19
C ALA A 255 38.88 -15.61 -8.54
N LYS A 256 39.84 -15.08 -9.31
CA LYS A 256 40.28 -15.72 -10.57
C LYS A 256 40.84 -17.11 -10.29
N THR A 257 40.33 -18.08 -11.02
CA THR A 257 40.75 -19.49 -10.96
C THR A 257 40.76 -20.06 -12.37
N SER A 258 41.76 -20.88 -12.68
CA SER A 258 41.84 -21.64 -13.93
C SER A 258 41.07 -22.95 -13.88
N THR A 259 40.76 -23.46 -12.69
CA THR A 259 40.09 -24.75 -12.46
C THR A 259 38.61 -24.61 -12.13
N GLY A 260 38.13 -23.39 -11.90
CA GLY A 260 36.77 -23.11 -11.43
C GLY A 260 36.58 -23.21 -9.93
N GLU A 261 37.62 -23.62 -9.18
CA GLU A 261 37.59 -23.73 -7.72
C GLU A 261 38.57 -22.75 -7.06
N LEU A 262 38.17 -22.20 -5.91
CA LEU A 262 39.02 -21.35 -5.08
C LEU A 262 39.95 -22.21 -4.22
N SER A 263 41.24 -21.88 -4.17
CA SER A 263 42.17 -22.49 -3.21
C SER A 263 41.87 -22.06 -1.76
N ALA A 264 42.36 -22.81 -0.77
CA ALA A 264 42.20 -22.47 0.65
C ALA A 264 42.79 -21.09 0.99
N ALA A 265 43.93 -20.73 0.39
CA ALA A 265 44.53 -19.41 0.55
C ALA A 265 43.65 -18.30 -0.05
N GLN A 266 43.11 -18.49 -1.26
CA GLN A 266 42.18 -17.52 -1.87
C GLN A 266 40.92 -17.34 -1.03
N ARG A 267 40.30 -18.43 -0.54
CA ARG A 267 39.14 -18.36 0.34
C ARG A 267 39.44 -17.55 1.60
N LYS A 268 40.61 -17.75 2.22
CA LYS A 268 41.04 -16.99 3.40
C LYS A 268 41.20 -15.50 3.08
N THR A 269 41.88 -15.14 1.99
CA THR A 269 42.09 -13.74 1.61
C THR A 269 40.77 -13.05 1.24
N LEU A 270 39.88 -13.73 0.52
CA LEU A 270 38.54 -13.22 0.21
C LEU A 270 37.71 -13.02 1.49
N ALA A 271 37.78 -13.97 2.42
CA ALA A 271 37.09 -13.86 3.71
C ALA A 271 37.59 -12.65 4.52
N THR A 272 38.89 -12.38 4.51
CA THR A 272 39.49 -11.19 5.14
C THR A 272 39.00 -9.90 4.46
N LEU A 273 39.06 -9.80 3.13
CA LEU A 273 38.55 -8.63 2.40
C LEU A 273 37.09 -8.32 2.75
N ILE A 274 36.23 -9.34 2.78
CA ILE A 274 34.82 -9.15 3.08
C ILE A 274 34.60 -8.71 4.54
N ALA A 275 35.23 -9.42 5.49
CA ALA A 275 35.00 -9.22 6.91
C ALA A 275 35.56 -7.89 7.42
N ASP A 276 36.74 -7.49 6.93
CA ASP A 276 37.51 -6.40 7.50
C ASP A 276 37.36 -5.10 6.70
N GLU A 277 36.94 -5.18 5.43
CA GLU A 277 36.80 -4.01 4.55
C GLU A 277 35.38 -3.84 4.02
N VAL A 278 34.81 -4.82 3.31
CA VAL A 278 33.52 -4.65 2.61
C VAL A 278 32.36 -4.43 3.57
N ILE A 279 32.15 -5.33 4.53
CA ILE A 279 31.03 -5.23 5.50
C ILE A 279 31.17 -3.96 6.37
N PRO A 280 32.35 -3.63 6.93
CA PRO A 280 32.53 -2.38 7.67
C PRO A 280 32.25 -1.12 6.84
N SER A 281 32.70 -1.07 5.58
CA SER A 281 32.44 0.08 4.69
C SER A 281 30.95 0.22 4.35
N LEU A 282 30.23 -0.88 4.13
CA LEU A 282 28.77 -0.86 3.96
C LEU A 282 28.06 -0.28 5.19
N LYS A 283 28.44 -0.74 6.40
CA LYS A 283 27.88 -0.23 7.67
C LYS A 283 28.19 1.25 7.87
N LYS A 284 29.42 1.67 7.56
CA LYS A 284 29.85 3.06 7.71
C LYS A 284 29.14 3.97 6.70
N ARG A 285 28.90 3.51 5.47
CA ARG A 285 28.04 4.23 4.52
C ARG A 285 26.64 4.40 5.09
N GLN A 286 26.02 3.32 5.59
CA GLN A 286 24.67 3.40 6.16
C GLN A 286 24.61 4.37 7.33
N GLN A 287 25.57 4.29 8.27
CA GLN A 287 25.64 5.22 9.39
C GLN A 287 25.71 6.68 8.92
N ARG A 288 26.52 6.98 7.89
CA ARG A 288 26.59 8.35 7.33
C ARG A 288 25.28 8.79 6.68
N LEU A 289 24.55 7.87 6.06
CA LEU A 289 23.22 8.17 5.52
C LEU A 289 22.19 8.40 6.65
N ASP A 290 22.27 7.63 7.74
CA ASP A 290 21.40 7.77 8.91
C ASP A 290 21.66 9.09 9.68
N GLU A 291 22.88 9.63 9.59
CA GLU A 291 23.25 10.94 10.14
C GLU A 291 22.74 12.11 9.29
N THR A 292 22.34 11.87 8.03
CA THR A 292 21.75 12.89 7.15
C THR A 292 20.26 13.02 7.44
N GLU A 293 19.78 14.25 7.61
CA GLU A 293 18.35 14.52 7.76
C GLU A 293 17.57 14.00 6.55
N VAL A 294 16.50 13.25 6.82
CA VAL A 294 15.62 12.69 5.80
C VAL A 294 14.32 13.52 5.76
N PRO A 295 14.13 14.36 4.72
CA PRO A 295 12.87 15.08 4.53
C PRO A 295 11.68 14.12 4.54
N PRO A 296 10.49 14.53 5.01
CA PRO A 296 9.37 13.63 5.19
C PRO A 296 8.98 12.89 3.89
N GLY A 297 8.91 13.57 2.75
CA GLY A 297 8.62 12.95 1.46
C GLY A 297 9.70 12.01 0.93
N ALA A 298 10.92 12.04 1.49
CA ALA A 298 12.04 11.20 1.12
C ALA A 298 12.16 9.91 1.95
N GLN A 299 11.29 9.72 2.95
CA GLN A 299 11.34 8.59 3.89
C GLN A 299 11.33 7.24 3.19
N TYR A 300 10.53 7.08 2.13
CA TYR A 300 10.50 5.84 1.37
C TYR A 300 11.85 5.53 0.69
N LEU A 301 12.46 6.51 0.02
CA LEU A 301 13.78 6.33 -0.61
C LEU A 301 14.85 5.97 0.43
N ALA A 302 14.85 6.64 1.58
CA ALA A 302 15.79 6.36 2.66
C ALA A 302 15.63 4.91 3.17
N ARG A 303 14.40 4.46 3.41
CA ARG A 303 14.12 3.07 3.83
C ARG A 303 14.56 2.05 2.78
N GLN A 304 14.33 2.31 1.48
CA GLN A 304 14.80 1.40 0.42
C GLN A 304 16.33 1.29 0.40
N ARG A 305 17.06 2.41 0.54
CA ARG A 305 18.54 2.42 0.64
C ARG A 305 19.05 1.65 1.85
N GLN A 306 18.40 1.80 3.00
CA GLN A 306 18.70 1.03 4.21
C GLN A 306 18.47 -0.46 3.97
N GLN A 307 17.31 -0.83 3.42
CA GLN A 307 16.95 -2.22 3.16
C GLN A 307 17.91 -2.89 2.15
N SER A 308 18.32 -2.18 1.10
CA SER A 308 19.36 -2.65 0.16
C SER A 308 20.65 -2.94 0.94
N THR A 309 21.16 -1.97 1.71
CA THR A 309 22.42 -2.14 2.46
C THR A 309 22.36 -3.28 3.47
N GLU A 310 21.27 -3.41 4.23
CA GLU A 310 21.07 -4.52 5.17
C GLU A 310 21.05 -5.87 4.46
N THR A 311 20.39 -5.95 3.31
CA THR A 311 20.30 -7.19 2.51
C THR A 311 21.67 -7.53 1.91
N THR A 312 22.42 -6.55 1.40
CA THR A 312 23.81 -6.72 0.93
C THR A 312 24.69 -7.26 2.05
N ILE A 313 24.61 -6.70 3.26
CA ILE A 313 25.39 -7.15 4.42
C ILE A 313 25.05 -8.61 4.76
N LYS A 314 23.76 -8.98 4.81
CA LYS A 314 23.34 -10.37 5.06
C LYS A 314 23.87 -11.32 3.99
N ALA A 315 23.81 -10.93 2.72
CA ALA A 315 24.35 -11.72 1.61
C ALA A 315 25.87 -11.95 1.79
N TRP A 316 26.63 -10.91 2.12
CA TRP A 316 28.06 -11.03 2.40
C TRP A 316 28.37 -11.88 3.63
N GLN A 317 27.56 -11.82 4.68
CA GLN A 317 27.72 -12.65 5.88
C GLN A 317 27.55 -14.14 5.57
N HIS A 318 26.53 -14.50 4.78
CA HIS A 318 26.34 -15.87 4.30
C HIS A 318 27.48 -16.30 3.37
N PHE A 319 27.90 -15.44 2.43
CA PHE A 319 29.02 -15.74 1.54
C PHE A 319 30.32 -15.98 2.33
N LEU A 320 30.59 -15.13 3.32
CA LEU A 320 31.74 -15.26 4.23
C LEU A 320 31.71 -16.57 5.01
N LYS A 321 30.54 -16.97 5.51
CA LYS A 321 30.36 -18.25 6.19
C LYS A 321 30.61 -19.42 5.24
N GLY A 322 30.10 -19.35 4.00
CA GLY A 322 30.39 -20.32 2.94
C GLY A 322 31.89 -20.47 2.64
N LEU A 323 32.65 -19.36 2.59
CA LEU A 323 34.10 -19.38 2.39
C LEU A 323 34.85 -20.05 3.56
N ARG A 324 34.43 -19.78 4.81
CA ARG A 324 35.09 -20.26 6.03
C ARG A 324 34.80 -21.72 6.32
N GLU A 325 33.55 -22.13 6.14
CA GLU A 325 33.06 -23.48 6.48
C GLU A 325 33.05 -24.42 5.26
N ASN A 326 33.35 -23.91 4.06
CA ASN A 326 33.25 -24.64 2.79
C ASN A 326 31.85 -25.25 2.56
N ARG A 327 30.80 -24.46 2.85
CA ARG A 327 29.41 -24.92 2.90
C ARG A 327 28.58 -24.34 1.74
N GLN A 328 28.19 -25.20 0.79
CA GLN A 328 27.46 -24.78 -0.42
C GLN A 328 26.09 -24.15 -0.13
N SER A 329 25.38 -24.59 0.92
CA SER A 329 24.08 -24.03 1.28
C SER A 329 24.17 -22.54 1.64
N GLU A 330 25.29 -22.10 2.23
CA GLU A 330 25.50 -20.69 2.59
C GLU A 330 25.70 -19.82 1.34
N PHE A 331 26.37 -20.33 0.30
CA PHE A 331 26.46 -19.65 -0.99
C PHE A 331 25.09 -19.52 -1.68
N ALA A 332 24.26 -20.56 -1.62
CA ALA A 332 22.90 -20.51 -2.17
C ALA A 332 22.00 -19.47 -1.45
N THR A 333 22.13 -19.37 -0.12
CA THR A 333 21.44 -18.33 0.65
C THR A 333 21.96 -16.93 0.30
N ALA A 334 23.28 -16.76 0.20
CA ALA A 334 23.89 -15.49 -0.21
C ALA A 334 23.42 -15.05 -1.61
N GLU A 335 23.33 -15.98 -2.58
CA GLU A 335 22.84 -15.71 -3.92
C GLU A 335 21.37 -15.27 -3.92
N THR A 336 20.54 -15.91 -3.10
CA THR A 336 19.12 -15.58 -2.98
C THR A 336 18.95 -14.17 -2.39
N LEU A 337 19.70 -13.83 -1.34
CA LEU A 337 19.71 -12.50 -0.75
C LEU A 337 20.23 -11.45 -1.74
N HIS A 338 21.25 -11.77 -2.54
CA HIS A 338 21.73 -10.85 -3.57
C HIS A 338 20.67 -10.59 -4.65
N LYS A 339 19.91 -11.61 -5.08
CA LYS A 339 18.78 -11.41 -6.01
C LYS A 339 17.69 -10.50 -5.42
N GLN A 340 17.40 -10.64 -4.14
CA GLN A 340 16.48 -9.75 -3.42
C GLN A 340 17.03 -8.32 -3.31
N GLU A 341 18.33 -8.17 -3.07
CA GLU A 341 18.99 -6.87 -3.01
C GLU A 341 18.96 -6.16 -4.36
N LEU A 342 19.24 -6.87 -5.46
CA LEU A 342 19.07 -6.34 -6.81
C LEU A 342 17.64 -5.87 -7.03
N ALA A 343 16.64 -6.61 -6.52
CA ALA A 343 15.22 -6.22 -6.50
C ALA A 343 15.03 -4.82 -5.88
N ILE A 344 15.70 -4.53 -4.78
CA ILE A 344 15.62 -3.25 -4.08
C ILE A 344 16.41 -2.15 -4.80
N ASP A 345 17.64 -2.41 -5.26
CA ASP A 345 18.49 -1.40 -5.92
C ASP A 345 17.87 -0.87 -7.22
N LEU A 346 17.41 -1.80 -8.06
CA LEU A 346 16.40 -1.59 -9.08
C LEU A 346 15.36 -0.49 -8.77
N ARG A 347 14.67 -0.62 -7.63
CA ARG A 347 13.59 0.27 -7.20
C ARG A 347 14.13 1.64 -6.79
N ILE A 348 15.28 1.68 -6.14
CA ILE A 348 15.98 2.92 -5.77
C ILE A 348 16.31 3.72 -7.04
N GLN A 349 16.91 3.09 -8.05
CA GLN A 349 17.24 3.72 -9.32
C GLN A 349 16.00 4.30 -10.01
N ASP A 350 14.92 3.53 -9.98
CA ASP A 350 13.61 3.88 -10.49
C ASP A 350 13.04 5.16 -9.85
N ILE A 351 13.11 5.27 -8.52
CA ILE A 351 12.70 6.46 -7.75
C ILE A 351 13.55 7.67 -8.14
N ILE A 352 14.88 7.50 -8.18
CA ILE A 352 15.84 8.56 -8.54
C ILE A 352 15.57 9.06 -9.97
N ARG A 353 15.43 8.15 -10.93
CA ARG A 353 15.17 8.48 -12.34
C ARG A 353 13.86 9.24 -12.50
N HIS A 354 12.79 8.78 -11.85
CA HIS A 354 11.50 9.47 -11.89
C HIS A 354 11.60 10.88 -11.33
N THR A 355 12.25 11.05 -10.18
CA THR A 355 12.44 12.37 -9.56
C THR A 355 13.22 13.32 -10.46
N ALA A 356 14.27 12.82 -11.12
CA ALA A 356 15.06 13.60 -12.08
C ALA A 356 14.23 14.03 -13.30
N ILE A 357 13.33 13.17 -13.79
CA ILE A 357 12.40 13.49 -14.87
C ILE A 357 11.40 14.56 -14.40
N SER A 358 10.77 14.37 -13.24
CA SER A 358 9.79 15.31 -12.69
C SER A 358 10.37 16.71 -12.46
N ARG A 359 11.64 16.84 -12.05
CA ARG A 359 12.35 18.13 -11.94
C ARG A 359 12.41 18.92 -13.26
N ASN A 360 12.39 18.24 -14.40
CA ASN A 360 12.55 18.85 -15.72
C ASN A 360 11.22 19.25 -16.37
N ILE A 361 10.09 19.04 -15.69
CA ILE A 361 8.77 19.38 -16.20
C ILE A 361 8.44 20.79 -15.69
N PRO A 362 8.27 21.78 -16.56
CA PRO A 362 7.83 23.10 -16.11
C PRO A 362 6.50 22.93 -15.38
N ASN A 363 6.34 23.57 -14.22
CA ASN A 363 5.06 23.61 -13.49
C ASN A 363 3.96 23.95 -14.49
N LEU A 364 3.15 22.95 -14.85
CA LEU A 364 2.00 23.19 -15.71
C LEU A 364 0.98 23.97 -14.87
N PRO A 365 0.47 25.10 -15.39
CA PRO A 365 -0.38 26.03 -14.65
C PRO A 365 -1.73 25.43 -14.24
#